data_AF-A0A5Q4DI16-F1
#
_entry.id   AF-A0A5Q4DI16-F1
#
_cell.length_a   1.000
_cell.length_b   1.000
_cell.length_c   1.000
_cell.angle_alpha   90.00
_cell.angle_beta   90.00
_cell.angle_gamma   90.00
#
_symmetry.space_group_name_H-M   'P 1'
#
loop_
_entity.id
_entity.type
_entity.pdbx_description
1 polymer ?
#
loop_
_entity_poly.entity_id
_entity_poly.type
_entity_poly.pdbx_seq_one_letter_code
_entity_poly.pdbx_strand_id
1 'polypeptide(L)'
;MSDETREARLRERTVKEFISYAIGCMFGRYSLDAPGLILANQGDTLQDYLARIPEPSFLPDADNIIPVLGDDRFEDDAYGRFRTFLSLTFGPDRLDENLAFVREALGGKESVRDYLAKRFFDDHVTRYKKRPIYWLVSSPKGAFQALIYMHRYNPDTLNTVLTRYVRPFRDRLEADVRVAEGELITASASAAQRNKAQKEIDRLNKQITELTDWERDHLYPMALQRIQIDLDDGVKRNYPLFGGVMKPVKGMAADE
;
A
#
# COMPACT_ATOMS: atom_id res chain seq x y z
N MET A 1 17.14 18.37 25.39
CA MET A 1 16.88 17.07 24.72
C MET A 1 18.08 16.19 25.00
N SER A 2 17.90 15.05 25.69
CA SER A 2 19.02 14.16 26.05
C SER A 2 19.60 13.48 24.81
N ASP A 3 20.82 12.94 24.93
CA ASP A 3 21.47 12.21 23.85
C ASP A 3 20.71 10.92 23.50
N GLU A 4 20.16 10.22 24.48
CA GLU A 4 19.24 9.09 24.26
C GLU A 4 18.00 9.49 23.42
N THR A 5 17.42 10.67 23.69
CA THR A 5 16.28 11.17 22.90
C THR A 5 16.70 11.50 21.46
N ARG A 6 17.92 12.00 21.25
CA ARG A 6 18.46 12.28 19.91
C ARG A 6 18.70 10.99 19.14
N GLU A 7 19.29 10.00 19.80
CA GLU A 7 19.58 8.70 19.19
C GLU A 7 18.30 7.97 18.79
N ALA A 8 17.28 7.94 19.67
CA ALA A 8 15.99 7.35 19.36
C ALA A 8 15.32 8.01 18.15
N ARG A 9 15.35 9.36 18.07
CA ARG A 9 14.81 10.10 16.91
C ARG A 9 15.59 9.85 15.63
N LEU A 10 16.92 9.75 15.72
CA LEU A 10 17.76 9.41 14.58
C LEU A 10 17.42 8.01 14.08
N ARG A 11 17.31 7.04 14.98
CA ARG A 11 16.95 5.65 14.67
C ARG A 11 15.59 5.55 13.97
N GLU A 12 14.55 6.18 14.53
CA GLU A 12 13.22 6.22 13.92
C GLU A 12 13.27 6.80 12.51
N ARG A 13 13.93 7.97 12.36
CA ARG A 13 14.04 8.64 11.07
C ARG A 13 14.77 7.79 10.03
N THR A 14 15.88 7.17 10.40
CA THR A 14 16.68 6.31 9.51
C THR A 14 15.88 5.09 9.06
N VAL A 15 15.13 4.46 9.98
CA VAL A 15 14.27 3.32 9.62
C VAL A 15 13.13 3.74 8.70
N LYS A 16 12.52 4.91 8.91
CA LYS A 16 11.51 5.46 7.99
C LYS A 16 12.09 5.80 6.61
N GLU A 17 13.34 6.28 6.55
CA GLU A 17 14.09 6.50 5.31
C GLU A 17 14.36 5.17 4.59
N PHE A 18 14.78 4.15 5.32
CA PHE A 18 15.00 2.80 4.79
C PHE A 18 13.73 2.17 4.23
N ILE A 19 12.60 2.24 4.94
CA ILE A 19 11.31 1.74 4.43
C ILE A 19 10.88 2.51 3.16
N SER A 20 11.08 3.83 3.14
CA SER A 20 10.80 4.63 1.94
C SER A 20 11.67 4.27 0.75
N TYR A 21 12.94 3.88 0.99
CA TYR A 21 13.83 3.35 -0.03
C TYR A 21 13.37 1.98 -0.52
N ALA A 22 13.04 1.06 0.40
CA ALA A 22 12.51 -0.26 0.07
C ALA A 22 11.26 -0.17 -0.81
N ILE A 23 10.28 0.68 -0.47
CA ILE A 23 9.10 0.93 -1.32
C ILE A 23 9.49 1.55 -2.68
N GLY A 24 10.52 2.39 -2.72
CA GLY A 24 11.08 2.87 -3.98
C GLY A 24 11.66 1.75 -4.84
N CYS A 25 12.33 0.76 -4.25
CA CYS A 25 12.77 -0.43 -4.95
C CYS A 25 11.58 -1.28 -5.41
N MET A 26 10.52 -1.40 -4.60
CA MET A 26 9.31 -2.11 -5.00
C MET A 26 8.64 -1.47 -6.23
N PHE A 27 8.71 -0.14 -6.38
CA PHE A 27 8.22 0.53 -7.58
C PHE A 27 9.24 0.59 -8.73
N GLY A 28 10.48 0.17 -8.51
CA GLY A 28 11.57 0.29 -9.49
C GLY A 28 12.14 1.70 -9.62
N ARG A 29 11.79 2.61 -8.72
CA ARG A 29 12.41 3.94 -8.65
C ARG A 29 13.89 3.86 -8.31
N TYR A 30 14.25 2.86 -7.50
CA TYR A 30 15.60 2.52 -7.11
C TYR A 30 15.87 1.04 -7.36
N SER A 31 17.13 0.64 -7.28
CA SER A 31 17.55 -0.76 -7.29
C SER A 31 18.60 -1.03 -6.22
N LEU A 32 18.71 -2.30 -5.82
CA LEU A 32 19.85 -2.81 -5.03
C LEU A 32 21.09 -3.02 -5.91
N ASP A 33 20.90 -3.19 -7.22
CA ASP A 33 21.92 -3.62 -8.18
C ASP A 33 22.52 -2.46 -8.99
N ALA A 34 21.94 -1.25 -8.87
CA ALA A 34 22.41 -0.08 -9.59
C ALA A 34 22.19 1.22 -8.78
N PRO A 35 23.16 2.16 -8.82
CA PRO A 35 23.02 3.44 -8.13
C PRO A 35 22.09 4.40 -8.86
N GLY A 36 21.53 5.36 -8.12
CA GLY A 36 20.72 6.45 -8.66
C GLY A 36 19.27 6.08 -8.95
N LEU A 37 18.58 6.93 -9.71
CA LEU A 37 17.19 6.71 -10.11
C LEU A 37 17.12 5.75 -11.30
N ILE A 38 16.25 4.74 -11.21
CA ILE A 38 16.00 3.78 -12.30
C ILE A 38 14.76 4.19 -13.09
N LEU A 39 13.58 4.08 -12.49
CA LEU A 39 12.33 4.59 -13.07
C LEU A 39 11.96 5.94 -12.43
N ALA A 40 11.95 7.00 -13.23
CA ALA A 40 11.67 8.36 -12.78
C ALA A 40 11.12 9.28 -13.89
N ASN A 41 10.70 8.73 -15.03
CA ASN A 41 10.05 9.49 -16.11
C ASN A 41 8.61 9.02 -16.31
N GLN A 42 7.83 9.83 -17.03
CA GLN A 42 6.42 9.56 -17.29
C GLN A 42 6.22 8.31 -18.13
N GLY A 43 5.41 7.39 -17.63
CA GLY A 43 5.06 6.17 -18.35
C GLY A 43 6.12 5.08 -18.29
N ASP A 44 7.17 5.27 -17.47
CA ASP A 44 8.20 4.25 -17.23
C ASP A 44 7.56 2.90 -16.85
N THR A 45 8.03 1.84 -17.47
CA THR A 45 7.49 0.49 -17.32
C THR A 45 8.48 -0.45 -16.66
N LEU A 46 8.03 -1.66 -16.30
CA LEU A 46 8.94 -2.71 -15.87
C LEU A 46 9.96 -3.07 -16.97
N GLN A 47 9.60 -2.96 -18.25
CA GLN A 47 10.51 -3.24 -19.36
C GLN A 47 11.67 -2.23 -19.40
N ASP A 48 11.39 -0.96 -19.12
CA ASP A 48 12.43 0.08 -19.02
C ASP A 48 13.39 -0.19 -17.86
N TYR A 49 12.89 -0.73 -16.75
CA TYR A 49 13.72 -1.16 -15.62
C TYR A 49 14.61 -2.34 -16.02
N LEU A 50 14.04 -3.37 -16.64
CA LEU A 50 14.77 -4.58 -17.07
C LEU A 50 15.78 -4.29 -18.20
N ALA A 51 15.54 -3.28 -19.03
CA ALA A 51 16.52 -2.82 -20.02
C ALA A 51 17.80 -2.27 -19.35
N ARG A 52 17.68 -1.72 -18.14
CA ARG A 52 18.81 -1.23 -17.35
C ARG A 52 19.41 -2.29 -16.43
N ILE A 53 18.57 -3.17 -15.90
CA ILE A 53 18.94 -4.21 -14.93
C ILE A 53 18.26 -5.52 -15.35
N PRO A 54 18.87 -6.30 -16.26
CA PRO A 54 18.24 -7.49 -16.83
C PRO A 54 17.94 -8.59 -15.82
N GLU A 55 18.79 -8.73 -14.79
CA GLU A 55 18.68 -9.75 -13.74
C GLU A 55 18.68 -9.08 -12.36
N PRO A 56 17.59 -8.42 -11.93
CA PRO A 56 17.57 -7.69 -10.67
C PRO A 56 17.46 -8.64 -9.47
N SER A 57 18.21 -8.36 -8.41
CA SER A 57 18.11 -9.07 -7.13
C SER A 57 16.72 -8.89 -6.49
N PHE A 58 16.09 -7.73 -6.74
CA PHE A 58 14.75 -7.41 -6.27
C PHE A 58 13.91 -6.84 -7.42
N LEU A 59 12.98 -7.64 -7.94
CA LEU A 59 12.13 -7.26 -9.06
C LEU A 59 11.06 -6.24 -8.62
N PRO A 60 10.94 -5.09 -9.32
CA PRO A 60 9.84 -4.16 -9.09
C PRO A 60 8.49 -4.80 -9.37
N ASP A 61 7.47 -4.21 -8.76
CA ASP A 61 6.10 -4.59 -9.01
C ASP A 61 5.73 -4.34 -10.48
N ALA A 62 5.10 -5.33 -11.11
CA ALA A 62 4.90 -5.33 -12.55
C ALA A 62 3.83 -4.32 -12.97
N ASP A 63 2.73 -4.22 -12.22
CA ASP A 63 1.59 -3.39 -12.59
C ASP A 63 1.49 -2.07 -11.81
N ASN A 64 2.50 -1.78 -10.97
CA ASN A 64 2.64 -0.53 -10.23
C ASN A 64 1.60 -0.38 -9.11
N ILE A 65 1.06 -1.48 -8.60
CA ILE A 65 0.02 -1.47 -7.55
C ILE A 65 0.49 -2.36 -6.39
N ILE A 66 0.71 -1.74 -5.23
CA ILE A 66 1.16 -2.47 -4.03
C ILE A 66 0.11 -2.33 -2.93
N PRO A 67 -0.64 -3.39 -2.61
CA PRO A 67 -1.59 -3.39 -1.49
C PRO A 67 -0.91 -3.09 -0.16
N VAL A 68 -1.57 -2.30 0.69
CA VAL A 68 -1.08 -1.90 2.02
C VAL A 68 -2.19 -2.07 3.07
N LEU A 69 -2.55 -3.32 3.33
CA LEU A 69 -3.57 -3.68 4.31
C LEU A 69 -2.97 -4.14 5.65
N GLY A 70 -3.74 -3.93 6.72
CA GLY A 70 -3.37 -4.33 8.08
C GLY A 70 -3.43 -5.84 8.32
N ASP A 71 -4.02 -6.60 7.40
CA ASP A 71 -4.11 -8.06 7.40
C ASP A 71 -3.51 -8.66 6.12
N ASP A 72 -3.25 -9.96 6.16
CA ASP A 72 -2.60 -10.70 5.08
C ASP A 72 -3.64 -11.13 4.03
N ARG A 73 -3.78 -10.33 2.97
CA ARG A 73 -4.82 -10.48 1.94
C ARG A 73 -4.30 -10.62 0.52
N PHE A 74 -3.03 -10.28 0.30
CA PHE A 74 -2.39 -10.28 -1.01
C PHE A 74 -0.97 -10.82 -0.87
N GLU A 75 -0.59 -11.76 -1.74
CA GLU A 75 0.73 -12.41 -1.70
C GLU A 75 1.87 -11.42 -1.96
N ASP A 76 1.60 -10.37 -2.73
CA ASP A 76 2.53 -9.33 -3.17
C ASP A 76 2.35 -8.00 -2.42
N ASP A 77 1.75 -8.01 -1.23
CA ASP A 77 1.56 -6.80 -0.44
C ASP A 77 2.88 -6.14 0.03
N ALA A 78 2.80 -4.88 0.46
CA ALA A 78 3.98 -4.13 0.88
C ALA A 78 4.75 -4.79 2.03
N TYR A 79 4.08 -5.51 2.94
CA TYR A 79 4.74 -6.16 4.07
C TYR A 79 5.51 -7.41 3.63
N GLY A 80 4.89 -8.28 2.81
CA GLY A 80 5.53 -9.43 2.19
C GLY A 80 6.74 -9.01 1.36
N ARG A 81 6.58 -7.99 0.51
CA ARG A 81 7.69 -7.41 -0.26
C ARG A 81 8.78 -6.82 0.64
N PHE A 82 8.43 -6.17 1.75
CA PHE A 82 9.42 -5.63 2.69
C PHE A 82 10.20 -6.73 3.42
N ARG A 83 9.54 -7.86 3.76
CA ARG A 83 10.23 -9.05 4.29
C ARG A 83 11.23 -9.60 3.27
N THR A 84 10.82 -9.78 2.02
CA THR A 84 11.72 -10.21 0.93
C THR A 84 12.89 -9.25 0.77
N PHE A 85 12.63 -7.94 0.80
CA PHE A 85 13.67 -6.92 0.73
C PHE A 85 14.68 -7.04 1.87
N LEU A 86 14.21 -7.18 3.12
CA LEU A 86 15.07 -7.38 4.29
C LEU A 86 15.93 -8.65 4.18
N SER A 87 15.34 -9.76 3.72
CA SER A 87 16.06 -11.02 3.51
C SER A 87 17.16 -10.88 2.47
N LEU A 88 16.93 -10.12 1.41
CA LEU A 88 17.94 -9.87 0.37
C LEU A 88 19.05 -8.94 0.86
N THR A 89 18.73 -7.88 1.62
CA THR A 89 19.73 -6.88 2.03
C THR A 89 20.53 -7.29 3.27
N PHE A 90 19.95 -8.08 4.17
CA PHE A 90 20.56 -8.41 5.47
C PHE A 90 20.67 -9.91 5.75
N GLY A 91 20.30 -10.75 4.78
CA GLY A 91 20.30 -12.20 4.88
C GLY A 91 19.00 -12.76 5.48
N PRO A 92 18.56 -13.94 5.04
CA PRO A 92 17.32 -14.55 5.51
C PRO A 92 17.37 -14.96 6.99
N ASP A 93 18.54 -15.38 7.49
CA ASP A 93 18.72 -15.91 8.85
C ASP A 93 18.43 -14.87 9.96
N ARG A 94 18.53 -13.57 9.63
CA ARG A 94 18.26 -12.47 10.57
C ARG A 94 16.93 -11.77 10.33
N LEU A 95 16.03 -12.32 9.51
CA LEU A 95 14.79 -11.65 9.14
C LEU A 95 13.96 -11.24 10.37
N ASP A 96 13.77 -12.15 11.33
CA ASP A 96 12.97 -11.87 12.53
C ASP A 96 13.62 -10.83 13.43
N GLU A 97 14.95 -10.87 13.59
CA GLU A 97 15.73 -9.85 14.32
C GLU A 97 15.60 -8.48 13.65
N ASN A 98 15.75 -8.42 12.32
CA ASN A 98 15.62 -7.19 11.55
C ASN A 98 14.21 -6.60 11.65
N LEU A 99 13.16 -7.43 11.57
CA LEU A 99 11.79 -7.00 11.74
C LEU A 99 11.51 -6.48 13.15
N ALA A 100 12.06 -7.14 14.18
CA ALA A 100 11.98 -6.68 15.55
C ALA A 100 12.68 -5.32 15.71
N PHE A 101 13.88 -5.15 15.16
CA PHE A 101 14.61 -3.89 15.17
C PHE A 101 13.81 -2.77 14.49
N VAL A 102 13.24 -3.02 13.31
CA VAL A 102 12.40 -2.06 12.59
C VAL A 102 11.19 -1.68 13.42
N ARG A 103 10.49 -2.66 14.01
CA ARG A 103 9.35 -2.39 14.89
C ARG A 103 9.73 -1.51 16.09
N GLU A 104 10.82 -1.83 16.78
CA GLU A 104 11.27 -1.06 17.94
C GLU A 104 11.67 0.37 17.55
N ALA A 105 12.36 0.54 16.41
CA ALA A 105 12.68 1.85 15.87
C ALA A 105 11.45 2.69 15.51
N LEU A 106 10.32 2.05 15.17
CA LEU A 106 9.03 2.70 14.91
C LEU A 106 8.22 2.97 16.20
N GLY A 107 8.79 2.67 17.36
CA GLY A 107 8.21 2.93 18.68
C GLY A 107 7.58 1.71 19.36
N GLY A 108 7.74 0.50 18.82
CA GLY A 108 7.43 -0.77 19.49
C GLY A 108 5.94 -1.12 19.65
N LYS A 109 5.03 -0.16 19.43
CA LYS A 109 3.58 -0.27 19.71
C LYS A 109 2.78 -1.07 18.67
N GLU A 110 3.15 -0.97 17.41
CA GLU A 110 2.43 -1.58 16.28
C GLU A 110 3.35 -2.49 15.48
N SER A 111 2.79 -3.43 14.71
CA SER A 111 3.60 -4.25 13.82
C SER A 111 4.13 -3.43 12.63
N VAL A 112 5.16 -3.92 11.93
CA VAL A 112 5.64 -3.27 10.70
C VAL A 112 4.54 -3.22 9.63
N ARG A 113 3.69 -4.26 9.56
CA ARG A 113 2.51 -4.30 8.70
C ARG A 113 1.52 -3.18 9.04
N ASP A 114 1.21 -3.01 10.32
CA ASP A 114 0.34 -1.92 10.79
C ASP A 114 0.90 -0.54 10.43
N TYR A 115 2.21 -0.33 10.62
CA TYR A 115 2.86 0.91 10.24
C TYR A 115 2.72 1.19 8.73
N LEU A 116 2.97 0.18 7.88
CA LEU A 116 2.83 0.29 6.43
C LEU A 116 1.40 0.65 6.01
N ALA A 117 0.39 0.02 6.62
CA ALA A 117 -1.01 0.27 6.32
C ALA A 117 -1.50 1.63 6.84
N LYS A 118 -1.09 2.05 8.05
CA LYS A 118 -1.72 3.17 8.76
C LYS A 118 -0.93 4.48 8.69
N ARG A 119 0.41 4.41 8.71
CA ARG A 119 1.26 5.59 8.98
C ARG A 119 2.25 5.90 7.87
N PHE A 120 2.71 4.91 7.12
CA PHE A 120 3.71 5.10 6.07
C PHE A 120 3.32 6.22 5.10
N PHE A 121 2.07 6.24 4.63
CA PHE A 121 1.63 7.27 3.68
C PHE A 121 1.68 8.68 4.27
N ASP A 122 1.34 8.86 5.55
CA ASP A 122 1.34 10.18 6.19
C ASP A 122 2.79 10.68 6.41
N ASP A 123 3.70 9.78 6.77
CA ASP A 123 5.14 10.06 6.83
C ASP A 123 5.69 10.38 5.42
N HIS A 124 5.23 9.68 4.39
CA HIS A 124 5.58 9.94 2.98
C HIS A 124 5.10 11.31 2.50
N VAL A 125 3.84 11.66 2.76
CA VAL A 125 3.28 13.01 2.49
C VAL A 125 4.13 14.08 3.16
N THR A 126 4.56 13.86 4.40
CA THR A 126 5.40 14.80 5.15
C THR A 126 6.78 14.94 4.53
N ARG A 127 7.44 13.82 4.22
CA ARG A 127 8.76 13.77 3.56
C ARG A 127 8.76 14.53 2.24
N TYR A 128 7.70 14.41 1.46
CA TYR A 128 7.55 15.05 0.16
C TYR A 128 6.88 16.44 0.24
N LYS A 129 6.89 17.10 1.40
CA LYS A 129 6.37 18.46 1.59
C LYS A 129 4.94 18.64 1.02
N LYS A 130 4.06 17.66 1.28
CA LYS A 130 2.66 17.58 0.79
C LYS A 130 2.53 17.41 -0.73
N ARG A 131 3.55 16.88 -1.40
CA ARG A 131 3.54 16.54 -2.84
C ARG A 131 4.02 15.09 -3.02
N PRO A 132 3.30 14.10 -2.44
CA PRO A 132 3.74 12.70 -2.47
C PRO A 132 3.84 12.19 -3.91
N ILE A 133 4.88 11.40 -4.18
CA ILE A 133 5.05 10.73 -5.48
C ILE A 133 4.49 9.30 -5.50
N TYR A 134 4.22 8.74 -4.33
CA TYR A 134 3.49 7.48 -4.17
C TYR A 134 2.10 7.89 -3.72
N TRP A 135 1.10 7.57 -4.52
CA TRP A 135 -0.28 7.92 -4.24
C TRP A 135 -0.98 6.72 -3.64
N LEU A 136 -1.85 6.97 -2.67
CA LEU A 136 -2.59 5.91 -2.00
C LEU A 136 -4.02 5.89 -2.54
N VAL A 137 -4.33 4.88 -3.34
CA VAL A 137 -5.71 4.53 -3.65
C VAL A 137 -6.33 4.00 -2.36
N SER A 138 -7.44 4.58 -1.92
CA SER A 138 -8.05 4.24 -0.64
C SER A 138 -9.57 4.33 -0.73
N SER A 139 -10.26 3.29 -0.28
CA SER A 139 -11.68 3.41 0.03
C SER A 139 -11.88 4.36 1.23
N PRO A 140 -13.09 4.93 1.44
CA PRO A 140 -13.30 6.04 2.38
C PRO A 140 -12.91 5.75 3.83
N LYS A 141 -13.10 4.52 4.31
CA LYS A 141 -12.71 4.08 5.67
C LYS A 141 -11.52 3.14 5.66
N GLY A 142 -10.85 2.99 4.51
CA GLY A 142 -9.64 2.18 4.36
C GLY A 142 -9.89 0.67 4.36
N ALA A 143 -11.09 0.20 4.00
CA ALA A 143 -11.33 -1.22 3.74
C ALA A 143 -10.40 -1.78 2.65
N PHE A 144 -10.11 -0.99 1.61
CA PHE A 144 -9.08 -1.29 0.60
C PHE A 144 -8.09 -0.13 0.51
N GLN A 145 -6.79 -0.45 0.46
CA GLN A 145 -5.72 0.52 0.26
C GLN A 145 -4.58 -0.08 -0.57
N ALA A 146 -4.10 0.66 -1.57
CA ALA A 146 -2.96 0.29 -2.38
C ALA A 146 -2.14 1.52 -2.79
N LEU A 147 -0.82 1.41 -2.73
CA LEU A 147 0.09 2.42 -3.23
C LEU A 147 0.28 2.26 -4.74
N ILE A 148 0.38 3.39 -5.43
CA ILE A 148 0.83 3.47 -6.83
C ILE A 148 1.95 4.51 -6.95
N TYR A 149 2.86 4.35 -7.91
CA TYR A 149 3.88 5.34 -8.20
C TYR A 149 3.50 6.23 -9.38
N MET A 150 3.41 7.55 -9.16
CA MET A 150 2.90 8.50 -10.17
C MET A 150 3.70 8.51 -11.48
N HIS A 151 5.01 8.21 -11.45
CA HIS A 151 5.82 8.24 -12.66
C HIS A 151 5.53 7.04 -13.56
N ARG A 152 5.08 5.93 -12.97
CA ARG A 152 4.63 4.73 -13.67
C ARG A 152 3.11 4.69 -13.88
N TYR A 153 2.40 5.76 -13.54
CA TYR A 153 0.96 5.83 -13.77
C TYR A 153 0.67 5.85 -15.26
N ASN A 154 -0.37 5.14 -15.65
CA ASN A 154 -0.93 5.16 -17.00
C ASN A 154 -2.47 5.17 -16.94
N PRO A 155 -3.15 5.51 -18.04
CA PRO A 155 -4.61 5.60 -18.07
C PRO A 155 -5.36 4.30 -17.70
N ASP A 156 -4.69 3.14 -17.72
CA ASP A 156 -5.24 1.84 -17.35
C ASP A 156 -5.07 1.51 -15.86
N THR A 157 -4.30 2.29 -15.11
CA THR A 157 -3.91 1.97 -13.71
C THR A 157 -5.14 1.76 -12.81
N LEU A 158 -6.15 2.63 -12.89
CA LEU A 158 -7.37 2.47 -12.08
C LEU A 158 -8.25 1.30 -12.55
N ASN A 159 -8.23 0.97 -13.84
CA ASN A 159 -8.90 -0.22 -14.33
C ASN A 159 -8.23 -1.49 -13.78
N THR A 160 -6.90 -1.53 -13.72
CA THR A 160 -6.14 -2.61 -13.09
C THR A 160 -6.44 -2.73 -11.60
N VAL A 161 -6.43 -1.60 -10.85
CA VAL A 161 -6.83 -1.58 -9.44
C VAL A 161 -8.23 -2.17 -9.25
N LEU A 162 -9.19 -1.72 -10.06
CA LEU A 162 -10.57 -2.20 -9.99
C LEU A 162 -10.68 -3.71 -10.26
N THR A 163 -10.13 -4.16 -11.38
CA THR A 163 -10.38 -5.50 -11.92
C THR A 163 -9.51 -6.58 -11.29
N ARG A 164 -8.27 -6.26 -10.92
CA ARG A 164 -7.31 -7.24 -10.36
C ARG A 164 -7.22 -7.21 -8.84
N TYR A 165 -7.60 -6.10 -8.20
CA TYR A 165 -7.47 -5.96 -6.75
C TYR A 165 -8.81 -5.84 -6.06
N VAL A 166 -9.60 -4.79 -6.36
CA VAL A 166 -10.81 -4.47 -5.58
C VAL A 166 -11.89 -5.53 -5.73
N ARG A 167 -12.23 -5.94 -6.96
CA ARG A 167 -13.26 -6.96 -7.19
C ARG A 167 -12.85 -8.33 -6.63
N PRO A 168 -11.66 -8.88 -6.93
CA PRO A 168 -11.22 -10.15 -6.32
C PRO A 168 -11.10 -10.08 -4.80
N PHE A 169 -10.78 -8.91 -4.24
CA PHE A 169 -10.79 -8.73 -2.78
C PHE A 169 -12.20 -8.78 -2.22
N ARG A 170 -13.18 -8.11 -2.83
CA ARG A 170 -14.59 -8.21 -2.41
C ARG A 170 -15.11 -9.65 -2.49
N ASP A 171 -14.82 -10.36 -3.58
CA ASP A 171 -15.26 -11.75 -3.75
C ASP A 171 -14.68 -12.67 -2.65
N ARG A 172 -13.44 -12.41 -2.22
CA ARG A 172 -12.82 -13.09 -1.06
C ARG A 172 -13.48 -12.72 0.26
N LEU A 173 -13.82 -11.45 0.50
CA LEU A 173 -14.57 -11.06 1.70
C LEU A 173 -15.95 -11.73 1.75
N GLU A 174 -16.64 -11.86 0.61
CA GLU A 174 -17.92 -12.58 0.52
C GLU A 174 -17.75 -14.08 0.79
N ALA A 175 -16.63 -14.68 0.35
CA ALA A 175 -16.29 -16.06 0.69
C ALA A 175 -16.04 -16.22 2.20
N ASP A 176 -15.32 -15.29 2.83
CA ASP A 176 -15.08 -15.29 4.26
C ASP A 176 -16.38 -15.15 5.07
N VAL A 177 -17.34 -14.34 4.58
CA VAL A 177 -18.69 -14.28 5.18
C VAL A 177 -19.37 -15.64 5.15
N ARG A 178 -19.37 -16.34 4.01
CA ARG A 178 -19.98 -17.68 3.89
C ARG A 178 -19.32 -18.70 4.82
N VAL A 179 -17.99 -18.62 5.00
CA VAL A 179 -17.25 -19.46 5.95
C VAL A 179 -17.72 -19.17 7.38
N ALA A 180 -17.78 -17.90 7.78
CA ALA A 180 -18.22 -17.51 9.12
C ALA A 180 -19.70 -17.85 9.39
N GLU A 181 -20.57 -17.76 8.38
CA GLU A 181 -21.97 -18.22 8.47
C GLU A 181 -22.06 -19.73 8.73
N GLY A 182 -21.18 -20.52 8.13
CA GLY A 182 -21.05 -21.96 8.41
C GLY A 182 -20.73 -22.27 9.87
N GLU A 183 -19.93 -21.42 10.53
CA GLU A 183 -19.60 -21.57 11.96
C GLU A 183 -20.82 -21.32 12.86
N LEU A 184 -21.76 -20.45 12.46
CA LEU A 184 -22.97 -20.15 13.23
C LEU A 184 -23.92 -21.36 13.31
N ILE A 185 -24.08 -22.07 12.20
CA ILE A 185 -25.01 -23.20 12.07
C ILE A 185 -24.41 -24.54 12.53
N THR A 186 -23.11 -24.58 12.81
CA THR A 186 -22.43 -25.77 13.31
C THR A 186 -22.99 -26.16 14.70
N ALA A 187 -23.55 -27.37 14.80
CA ALA A 187 -24.25 -27.84 16.00
C ALA A 187 -23.34 -27.88 17.25
N SER A 188 -22.06 -28.24 17.08
CA SER A 188 -21.06 -28.30 18.14
C SER A 188 -20.45 -26.94 18.51
N ALA A 189 -20.80 -25.85 17.82
CA ALA A 189 -20.24 -24.53 18.12
C ALA A 189 -20.71 -24.03 19.49
N SER A 190 -19.75 -23.58 20.30
CA SER A 190 -20.03 -22.91 21.57
C SER A 190 -20.65 -21.52 21.36
N ALA A 191 -21.30 -20.98 22.39
CA ALA A 191 -21.82 -19.61 22.35
C ALA A 191 -20.73 -18.57 22.06
N ALA A 192 -19.50 -18.78 22.55
CA ALA A 192 -18.35 -17.90 22.29
C ALA A 192 -17.93 -17.95 20.81
N GLN A 193 -17.90 -19.13 20.19
CA GLN A 193 -17.61 -19.28 18.76
C GLN A 193 -18.68 -18.60 17.91
N ARG A 194 -19.98 -18.82 18.20
CA ARG A 194 -21.07 -18.15 17.48
C ARG A 194 -20.98 -16.62 17.58
N ASN A 195 -20.69 -16.10 18.77
CA ASN A 195 -20.51 -14.66 18.97
C ASN A 195 -19.29 -14.10 18.20
N LYS A 196 -18.20 -14.86 18.10
CA LYS A 196 -17.02 -14.47 17.31
C LYS A 196 -17.35 -14.44 15.82
N ALA A 197 -17.99 -15.50 15.32
CA ALA A 197 -18.42 -15.59 13.93
C ALA A 197 -19.38 -14.45 13.54
N GLN A 198 -20.38 -14.14 14.38
CA GLN A 198 -21.30 -13.03 14.12
C GLN A 198 -20.58 -11.68 14.04
N LYS A 199 -19.64 -11.40 14.95
CA LYS A 199 -18.85 -10.16 14.90
C LYS A 199 -18.00 -10.07 13.63
N GLU A 200 -17.48 -11.19 13.16
CA GLU A 200 -16.69 -11.24 11.93
C GLU A 200 -17.58 -10.99 10.70
N ILE A 201 -18.76 -11.62 10.63
CA ILE A 201 -19.76 -11.35 9.59
C ILE A 201 -20.12 -9.86 9.54
N ASP A 202 -20.41 -9.25 10.70
CA ASP A 202 -20.76 -7.83 10.78
C ASP A 202 -19.60 -6.93 10.32
N ARG A 203 -18.35 -7.33 10.61
CA ARG A 203 -17.14 -6.61 10.19
C ARG A 203 -16.93 -6.70 8.68
N LEU A 204 -17.00 -7.91 8.12
CA LEU A 204 -16.83 -8.18 6.69
C LEU A 204 -17.93 -7.51 5.86
N ASN A 205 -19.19 -7.62 6.27
CA ASN A 205 -20.31 -6.96 5.58
C ASN A 205 -20.14 -5.45 5.52
N LYS A 206 -19.63 -4.80 6.57
CA LYS A 206 -19.30 -3.36 6.54
C LYS A 206 -18.24 -3.03 5.49
N GLN A 207 -17.21 -3.88 5.35
CA GLN A 207 -16.18 -3.70 4.33
C GLN A 207 -16.75 -3.91 2.92
N ILE A 208 -17.55 -4.97 2.71
CA ILE A 208 -18.20 -5.27 1.43
C ILE A 208 -19.13 -4.12 1.02
N THR A 209 -19.97 -3.60 1.92
CA THR A 209 -20.83 -2.45 1.64
C THR A 209 -20.00 -1.23 1.26
N GLU A 210 -18.96 -0.90 2.03
CA GLU A 210 -18.08 0.23 1.71
C GLU A 210 -17.43 0.09 0.32
N LEU A 211 -16.88 -1.09 0.00
CA LEU A 211 -16.23 -1.32 -1.29
C LEU A 211 -17.22 -1.31 -2.45
N THR A 212 -18.44 -1.81 -2.24
CA THR A 212 -19.50 -1.81 -3.26
C THR A 212 -19.96 -0.40 -3.57
N ASP A 213 -20.21 0.41 -2.54
CA ASP A 213 -20.60 1.81 -2.69
C ASP A 213 -19.47 2.64 -3.31
N TRP A 214 -18.25 2.48 -2.80
CA TRP A 214 -17.08 3.18 -3.33
C TRP A 214 -16.74 2.79 -4.77
N GLU A 215 -16.87 1.51 -5.13
CA GLU A 215 -16.72 1.06 -6.53
C GLU A 215 -17.73 1.76 -7.42
N ARG A 216 -19.02 1.69 -7.06
CA ARG A 216 -20.12 2.24 -7.87
C ARG A 216 -20.00 3.76 -8.04
N ASP A 217 -19.73 4.47 -6.95
CA ASP A 217 -19.88 5.93 -6.90
C ASP A 217 -18.58 6.67 -7.29
N HIS A 218 -17.42 6.04 -7.15
CA HIS A 218 -16.11 6.68 -7.37
C HIS A 218 -15.18 5.90 -8.30
N LEU A 219 -14.77 4.68 -7.91
CA LEU A 219 -13.68 3.99 -8.60
C LEU A 219 -14.06 3.55 -10.02
N TYR A 220 -15.23 2.96 -10.23
CA TYR A 220 -15.66 2.50 -11.56
C TYR A 220 -15.86 3.67 -12.54
N PRO A 221 -16.63 4.72 -12.22
CA PRO A 221 -16.74 5.89 -13.10
C PRO A 221 -15.38 6.52 -13.42
N MET A 222 -14.47 6.62 -12.44
CA MET A 222 -13.15 7.19 -12.66
C MET A 222 -12.24 6.30 -13.50
N ALA A 223 -12.31 4.98 -13.34
CA ALA A 223 -11.58 4.04 -14.19
C ALA A 223 -12.03 4.13 -15.66
N LEU A 224 -13.31 4.42 -15.93
CA LEU A 224 -13.82 4.64 -17.29
C LEU A 224 -13.31 5.93 -17.92
N GLN A 225 -13.01 6.96 -17.12
CA GLN A 225 -12.51 8.24 -17.63
C GLN A 225 -11.09 8.13 -18.21
N ARG A 226 -10.32 7.10 -17.85
CA ARG A 226 -8.94 6.89 -18.33
C ARG A 226 -8.10 8.17 -18.24
N ILE A 227 -8.17 8.84 -17.08
CA ILE A 227 -7.52 10.13 -16.86
C ILE A 227 -6.03 9.99 -17.20
N GLN A 228 -5.54 10.87 -18.06
CA GLN A 228 -4.12 11.01 -18.33
C GLN A 228 -3.55 12.12 -17.44
N ILE A 229 -2.33 11.92 -16.96
CA ILE A 229 -1.59 12.94 -16.19
C ILE A 229 -0.38 13.42 -17.00
N ASP A 230 0.09 14.61 -16.67
CA ASP A 230 1.36 15.17 -17.16
C ASP A 230 2.27 15.44 -15.95
N LEU A 231 3.44 14.81 -15.88
CA LEU A 231 4.35 15.00 -14.75
C LEU A 231 4.84 16.46 -14.64
N ASP A 232 4.89 17.21 -15.73
CA ASP A 232 5.33 18.61 -15.74
C ASP A 232 4.32 19.54 -15.04
N ASP A 233 3.03 19.14 -15.01
CA ASP A 233 1.99 19.81 -14.22
C ASP A 233 2.20 19.64 -12.70
N GLY A 234 3.02 18.65 -12.32
CA GLY A 234 3.39 18.36 -10.95
C GLY A 234 2.25 17.79 -10.10
N VAL A 235 2.58 17.36 -8.88
CA VAL A 235 1.63 16.66 -8.00
C VAL A 235 0.40 17.50 -7.67
N LYS A 236 0.54 18.81 -7.52
CA LYS A 236 -0.55 19.70 -7.12
C LYS A 236 -1.70 19.78 -8.13
N ARG A 237 -1.41 19.61 -9.42
CA ARG A 237 -2.42 19.63 -10.48
C ARG A 237 -2.96 18.24 -10.79
N ASN A 238 -2.09 17.22 -10.74
CA ASN A 238 -2.48 15.86 -11.07
C ASN A 238 -3.23 15.12 -9.94
N TYR A 239 -2.81 15.28 -8.69
CA TYR A 239 -3.43 14.55 -7.57
C TYR A 239 -4.94 14.84 -7.38
N PRO A 240 -5.41 16.11 -7.48
CA PRO A 240 -6.84 16.43 -7.33
C PRO A 240 -7.74 15.76 -8.37
N LEU A 241 -7.21 15.37 -9.54
CA LEU A 241 -7.99 14.70 -10.59
C LEU A 241 -8.58 13.37 -10.11
N PHE A 242 -8.02 12.78 -9.06
CA PHE A 242 -8.41 11.48 -8.52
C PHE A 242 -9.20 11.57 -7.20
N GLY A 243 -9.93 12.68 -7.01
CA GLY A 243 -10.78 12.90 -5.84
C GLY A 243 -11.80 11.76 -5.62
N GLY A 244 -11.91 11.29 -4.38
CA GLY A 244 -12.78 10.16 -4.03
C GLY A 244 -12.16 8.78 -4.25
N VAL A 245 -11.06 8.67 -5.01
CA VAL A 245 -10.30 7.41 -5.19
C VAL A 245 -8.97 7.45 -4.45
N MET A 246 -8.30 8.60 -4.41
CA MET A 246 -7.06 8.78 -3.64
C MET A 246 -7.32 9.26 -2.22
N LYS A 247 -6.50 8.82 -1.25
CA LYS A 247 -6.55 9.29 0.14
C LYS A 247 -6.35 10.82 0.18
N PRO A 248 -7.27 11.61 0.74
CA PRO A 248 -7.14 13.06 0.75
C PRO A 248 -5.84 13.55 1.39
N VAL A 249 -5.16 14.50 0.74
CA VAL A 249 -3.98 15.17 1.27
C VAL A 249 -4.29 16.64 1.54
N LYS A 250 -4.06 17.10 2.78
CA LYS A 250 -4.35 18.48 3.19
C LYS A 250 -3.54 19.48 2.36
N GLY A 251 -4.24 20.41 1.69
CA GLY A 251 -3.63 21.43 0.83
C GLY A 251 -3.37 20.98 -0.60
N MET A 252 -4.00 19.89 -1.04
CA MET A 252 -4.06 19.43 -2.43
C MET A 252 -5.50 19.43 -2.97
N ALA A 253 -6.41 20.23 -2.41
CA ALA A 253 -7.68 20.50 -3.07
C ALA A 253 -7.40 21.37 -4.32
N ALA A 254 -8.20 21.23 -5.37
CA ALA A 254 -8.18 22.18 -6.47
C ALA A 254 -8.47 23.58 -5.89
N ASP A 255 -7.64 24.57 -6.22
CA ASP A 255 -7.98 25.96 -5.94
C ASP A 255 -9.25 26.26 -6.76
N GLU A 256 -10.36 26.56 -6.08
CA GLU A 256 -11.59 27.09 -6.71
C GLU A 256 -11.38 28.51 -7.25
#